data_AF-A0A246F5D4-F1
#
_entry.id   AF-A0A246F5D4-F1
#
_cell.length_a   1.000
_cell.length_b   1.000
_cell.length_c   1.000
_cell.angle_alpha   90.00
_cell.angle_beta   90.00
_cell.angle_gamma   90.00
#
_symmetry.space_group_name_H-M   'P 1'
#
loop_
_entity.id
_entity.type
_entity.pdbx_description
1 polymer ?
#
loop_
_entity_poly.entity_id
_entity_poly.type
_entity_poly.pdbx_seq_one_letter_code
_entity_poly.pdbx_strand_id
1 'polypeptide(L)'
;MDQYTPAATSAAAPAAKAVAPATSNAVVGQVSYTDVPVSQMRKVIAKRLSESLFTAPHFYLTMQIDMDAAIAARTKINEVASVKVSFNDLVVKATAMALKKHPKINSSWMGDFIRYNEHINIGVAVAVDEGLLVPVVR
;
A
#
# COMPACT_ATOMS: atom_id res chain seq x y z
N MET A 1 17.44 -53.91 59.09
CA MET A 1 17.75 -52.46 59.01
C MET A 1 16.99 -51.87 57.83
N ASP A 2 15.69 -52.08 57.75
CA ASP A 2 14.69 -51.32 58.51
C ASP A 2 14.82 -49.82 58.25
N GLN A 3 13.99 -49.28 57.35
CA GLN A 3 13.24 -48.10 57.74
C GLN A 3 11.93 -47.98 56.95
N TYR A 4 10.89 -48.19 57.74
CA TYR A 4 9.47 -48.00 57.52
C TYR A 4 9.12 -46.50 57.59
N THR A 5 8.23 -46.12 56.67
CA THR A 5 7.17 -45.09 56.63
C THR A 5 7.00 -44.10 57.82
N PRO A 6 6.45 -42.89 57.57
CA PRO A 6 4.98 -42.80 57.59
C PRO A 6 4.32 -41.85 56.58
N ALA A 7 3.07 -42.20 56.28
CA ALA A 7 2.08 -41.40 55.58
C ALA A 7 1.71 -40.12 56.34
N ALA A 8 1.41 -39.06 55.59
CA ALA A 8 0.77 -37.86 56.10
C ALA A 8 -0.73 -37.85 55.73
N THR A 9 -1.54 -37.72 56.77
CA THR A 9 -2.99 -37.61 56.77
C THR A 9 -3.47 -36.23 56.30
N SER A 10 -4.61 -36.27 55.61
CA SER A 10 -5.62 -35.25 55.25
C SER A 10 -5.58 -33.86 55.94
N ALA A 11 -5.78 -32.83 55.12
CA ALA A 11 -6.43 -31.58 55.54
C ALA A 11 -7.43 -31.13 54.45
N ALA A 12 -8.73 -31.18 54.77
CA ALA A 12 -9.80 -30.64 53.95
C ALA A 12 -9.76 -29.10 53.99
N ALA A 13 -9.79 -28.47 52.80
CA ALA A 13 -9.90 -27.02 52.64
C ALA A 13 -11.30 -26.65 52.08
N PRO A 14 -11.84 -25.46 52.44
CA PRO A 14 -13.27 -25.20 52.44
C PRO A 14 -13.85 -24.83 51.08
N ALA A 15 -15.16 -25.05 50.95
CA ALA A 15 -15.97 -24.79 49.76
C ALA A 15 -15.85 -23.34 49.23
N ALA A 16 -15.63 -23.22 47.92
CA ALA A 16 -15.62 -21.96 47.20
C ALA A 16 -17.03 -21.34 47.13
N LYS A 17 -17.18 -20.12 47.65
CA LYS A 17 -18.35 -19.26 47.39
C LYS A 17 -18.34 -18.83 45.93
N ALA A 18 -19.44 -19.10 45.22
CA ALA A 18 -19.70 -18.55 43.91
C ALA A 18 -19.85 -17.02 43.99
N VAL A 19 -19.05 -16.29 43.22
CA VAL A 19 -19.14 -14.83 43.08
C VAL A 19 -20.01 -14.55 41.86
N ALA A 20 -21.15 -13.88 42.06
CA ALA A 20 -22.02 -13.40 40.99
C ALA A 20 -21.29 -12.36 40.11
N PRO A 21 -21.64 -12.20 38.81
CA PRO A 21 -20.93 -11.31 37.91
C PRO A 21 -21.23 -9.86 38.29
N ALA A 22 -20.19 -9.11 38.67
CA ALA A 22 -20.30 -7.67 38.86
C ALA A 22 -20.49 -6.99 37.49
N THR A 23 -21.62 -6.29 37.33
CA THR A 23 -21.83 -5.35 36.22
C THR A 23 -20.79 -4.24 36.29
N SER A 24 -19.91 -4.18 35.30
CA SER A 24 -18.90 -3.12 35.17
C SER A 24 -19.59 -1.80 34.83
N ASN A 25 -19.64 -0.89 35.81
CA ASN A 25 -20.01 0.50 35.58
C ASN A 25 -18.95 1.15 34.67
N ALA A 26 -19.32 1.43 33.42
CA ALA A 26 -18.50 2.22 32.52
C ALA A 26 -18.39 3.66 33.07
N VAL A 27 -17.17 4.09 33.39
CA VAL A 27 -16.89 5.42 33.92
C VAL A 27 -17.06 6.44 32.80
N VAL A 28 -17.99 7.38 32.98
CA VAL A 28 -18.22 8.51 32.06
C VAL A 28 -16.94 9.35 32.02
N GLY A 29 -16.27 9.38 30.87
CA GLY A 29 -15.03 10.14 30.64
C GLY A 29 -13.86 9.35 30.04
N GLN A 30 -13.99 8.04 29.85
CA GLN A 30 -12.92 7.23 29.26
C GLN A 30 -13.00 7.27 27.72
N VAL A 31 -12.02 7.91 27.07
CA VAL A 31 -11.86 7.88 25.61
C VAL A 31 -11.32 6.51 25.22
N SER A 32 -12.15 5.69 24.58
CA SER A 32 -11.74 4.39 24.05
C SER A 32 -11.05 4.54 22.69
N TYR A 33 -9.92 3.86 22.51
CA TYR A 33 -9.22 3.75 21.24
C TYR A 33 -8.73 2.31 21.02
N THR A 34 -8.45 1.97 19.77
CA THR A 34 -7.89 0.67 19.37
C THR A 34 -6.67 0.91 18.51
N ASP A 35 -5.55 0.38 18.95
CA ASP A 35 -4.29 0.49 18.23
C ASP A 35 -4.08 -0.73 17.33
N VAL A 36 -3.65 -0.49 16.10
CA VAL A 36 -3.28 -1.53 15.15
C VAL A 36 -1.80 -1.32 14.76
N PRO A 37 -0.94 -2.33 14.86
CA PRO A 37 0.47 -2.18 14.49
C PRO A 37 0.62 -1.94 12.99
N VAL A 38 1.48 -0.99 12.63
CA VAL A 38 1.77 -0.64 11.24
C VAL A 38 2.68 -1.71 10.61
N SER A 39 2.24 -2.30 9.48
CA SER A 39 3.07 -3.23 8.69
C SER A 39 4.33 -2.55 8.15
N GLN A 40 5.40 -3.32 7.95
CA GLN A 40 6.66 -2.79 7.40
C GLN A 40 6.48 -2.14 6.03
N MET A 41 5.65 -2.73 5.16
CA MET A 41 5.32 -2.17 3.85
C MET A 41 4.70 -0.77 3.98
N ARG A 42 3.75 -0.60 4.90
CA ARG A 42 3.08 0.70 5.14
C ARG A 42 4.05 1.74 5.70
N LYS A 43 4.97 1.36 6.59
CA LYS A 43 6.03 2.26 7.10
C LYS A 43 6.91 2.79 5.97
N VAL A 44 7.35 1.92 5.06
CA VAL A 44 8.20 2.31 3.94
C VAL A 44 7.47 3.25 2.99
N ILE A 45 6.22 2.94 2.64
CA ILE A 45 5.39 3.81 1.77
C ILE A 45 5.24 5.20 2.39
N ALA A 46 4.89 5.28 3.68
CA ALA A 46 4.73 6.56 4.38
C ALA A 46 6.00 7.40 4.35
N LYS A 47 7.17 6.77 4.58
CA LYS A 47 8.47 7.45 4.50
C LYS A 47 8.74 7.99 3.09
N ARG A 48 8.54 7.18 2.04
CA ARG A 48 8.79 7.58 0.64
C ARG A 48 7.86 8.69 0.16
N LEU A 49 6.57 8.62 0.50
CA LEU A 49 5.61 9.67 0.15
C LEU A 49 5.96 10.99 0.83
N SER A 50 6.36 10.94 2.11
CA SER A 50 6.80 12.12 2.85
C SER A 50 8.06 12.72 2.21
N GLU A 51 9.10 11.90 1.98
CA GLU A 51 10.32 12.33 1.30
C GLU A 51 10.02 13.02 -0.04
N SER A 52 9.16 12.42 -0.87
CA SER A 52 8.78 12.98 -2.17
C SER A 52 8.12 14.34 -2.04
N LEU A 53 7.14 14.49 -1.16
CA LEU A 53 6.36 15.73 -1.04
C LEU A 53 7.18 16.89 -0.45
N PHE A 54 8.10 16.60 0.48
CA PHE A 54 8.92 17.63 1.11
C PHE A 54 10.12 18.06 0.26
N THR A 55 10.69 17.17 -0.55
CA THR A 55 11.93 17.46 -1.29
C THR A 55 11.68 18.08 -2.67
N ALA A 56 10.52 17.79 -3.29
CA ALA A 56 10.19 18.31 -4.61
C ALA A 56 9.08 19.38 -4.54
N PRO A 57 9.28 20.57 -5.14
CA PRO A 57 8.22 21.58 -5.24
C PRO A 57 7.19 21.14 -6.30
N HIS A 58 6.05 20.62 -5.83
CA HIS A 58 4.98 20.13 -6.71
C HIS A 58 4.13 21.29 -7.23
N PHE A 59 3.84 21.25 -8.52
CA PHE A 59 2.79 22.06 -9.14
C PHE A 59 1.91 21.15 -10.01
N TYR A 60 0.65 21.50 -10.16
CA TYR A 60 -0.33 20.67 -10.84
C TYR A 60 -0.77 21.30 -12.16
N LEU A 61 -0.85 20.48 -13.20
CA LEU A 61 -1.39 20.85 -14.50
C LEU A 61 -2.55 19.92 -14.82
N THR A 62 -3.68 20.51 -15.21
CA THR A 62 -4.89 19.77 -15.60
C THR A 62 -5.23 20.13 -17.04
N MET A 63 -5.50 19.13 -17.86
CA MET A 63 -5.99 19.29 -19.22
C MET A 63 -7.13 18.31 -19.50
N GLN A 64 -8.00 18.66 -20.44
CA GLN A 64 -9.05 17.79 -20.93
C GLN A 64 -8.64 17.25 -22.30
N ILE A 65 -8.87 15.96 -22.53
CA ILE A 65 -8.48 15.26 -23.75
C ILE A 65 -9.73 14.55 -24.28
N ASP A 66 -10.06 14.82 -25.55
CA ASP A 66 -11.09 14.09 -26.28
C ASP A 66 -10.59 12.66 -26.58
N MET A 67 -11.39 11.66 -26.20
CA MET A 67 -11.05 10.25 -26.32
C MET A 67 -11.87 9.51 -27.38
N ASP A 68 -12.75 10.18 -28.12
CA ASP A 68 -13.71 9.52 -29.03
C ASP A 68 -12.98 8.76 -30.14
N ALA A 69 -11.98 9.40 -30.74
CA ALA A 69 -11.13 8.77 -31.76
C ALA A 69 -10.31 7.59 -31.18
N ALA A 70 -9.85 7.71 -29.92
CA ALA A 70 -9.09 6.66 -29.26
C ALA A 70 -9.96 5.43 -28.94
N ILE A 71 -11.22 5.65 -28.53
CA ILE A 71 -12.20 4.58 -28.30
C ILE A 71 -12.51 3.85 -29.62
N ALA A 72 -12.76 4.59 -30.69
CA ALA A 72 -13.04 4.01 -32.00
C ALA A 72 -11.85 3.17 -32.52
N ALA A 73 -10.63 3.69 -32.38
CA ALA A 73 -9.41 2.96 -32.75
C ALA A 73 -9.22 1.69 -31.92
N ARG A 74 -9.46 1.76 -30.60
CA ARG A 74 -9.38 0.61 -29.70
C ARG A 74 -10.31 -0.51 -30.12
N THR A 75 -11.56 -0.19 -30.46
CA THR A 75 -12.54 -1.20 -30.89
C THR A 75 -12.05 -1.94 -32.13
N LYS A 76 -11.57 -1.21 -33.15
CA LYS A 76 -11.00 -1.80 -34.36
C LYS A 76 -9.76 -2.66 -34.08
N ILE A 77 -8.87 -2.20 -33.21
CA ILE A 77 -7.66 -2.96 -32.83
C ILE A 77 -8.05 -4.27 -32.12
N ASN A 78 -9.05 -4.23 -31.24
CA ASN A 78 -9.49 -5.41 -30.50
C ASN A 78 -10.22 -6.45 -31.35
N GLU A 79 -10.71 -6.11 -32.54
CA GLU A 79 -11.28 -7.07 -33.48
C GLU A 79 -10.22 -8.01 -34.09
N VAL A 80 -8.98 -7.51 -34.23
CA VAL A 80 -7.87 -8.25 -34.86
C VAL A 80 -6.81 -8.71 -33.86
N ALA A 81 -6.76 -8.11 -32.67
CA ALA A 81 -5.76 -8.42 -31.66
C ALA A 81 -6.08 -9.74 -30.94
N SER A 82 -5.06 -10.57 -30.74
CA SER A 82 -5.15 -11.80 -29.94
C SER A 82 -5.30 -11.51 -28.44
N VAL A 83 -4.88 -10.34 -27.99
CA VAL A 83 -4.96 -9.89 -26.60
C VAL A 83 -5.79 -8.61 -26.54
N LYS A 84 -6.71 -8.55 -25.57
CA LYS A 84 -7.57 -7.40 -25.36
C LYS A 84 -6.75 -6.19 -24.92
N VAL A 85 -6.77 -5.15 -25.75
CA VAL A 85 -6.18 -3.85 -25.45
C VAL A 85 -7.13 -3.05 -24.56
N SER A 86 -6.60 -2.50 -23.47
CA SER A 86 -7.28 -1.63 -22.51
C SER A 86 -7.06 -0.14 -22.84
N PHE A 87 -7.79 0.74 -22.16
CA PHE A 87 -7.53 2.18 -22.27
C PHE A 87 -6.18 2.59 -21.66
N ASN A 88 -5.77 1.91 -20.59
CA ASN A 88 -4.48 2.17 -19.95
C ASN A 88 -3.31 1.91 -20.91
N ASP A 89 -3.41 0.91 -21.78
CA ASP A 89 -2.36 0.61 -22.78
C ASP A 89 -2.18 1.78 -23.77
N LEU A 90 -3.28 2.41 -24.19
CA LEU A 90 -3.23 3.60 -25.04
C LEU A 90 -2.59 4.79 -24.32
N VAL A 91 -2.94 5.00 -23.05
CA VAL A 91 -2.37 6.09 -22.22
C VAL A 91 -0.87 5.87 -21.99
N VAL A 92 -0.45 4.65 -21.64
CA VAL A 92 0.96 4.30 -21.44
C VAL A 92 1.73 4.49 -22.74
N LYS A 93 1.19 4.04 -23.88
CA LYS A 93 1.82 4.24 -25.19
C LYS A 93 1.96 5.73 -25.55
N ALA A 94 0.91 6.52 -25.35
CA ALA A 94 0.93 7.95 -25.60
C ALA A 94 1.96 8.66 -24.72
N THR A 95 2.02 8.30 -23.43
CA THR A 95 2.99 8.84 -22.46
C THR A 95 4.42 8.50 -22.87
N ALA A 96 4.69 7.26 -23.26
CA ALA A 96 6.02 6.86 -23.75
C ALA A 96 6.46 7.67 -24.98
N MET A 97 5.55 7.91 -25.93
CA MET A 97 5.86 8.75 -27.10
C MET A 97 6.09 10.21 -26.73
N ALA A 98 5.32 10.74 -25.77
CA ALA A 98 5.48 12.11 -25.29
C ALA A 98 6.84 12.30 -24.58
N LEU A 99 7.24 11.35 -23.74
CA LEU A 99 8.55 11.37 -23.06
C LEU A 99 9.71 11.33 -24.05
N LYS A 100 9.57 10.61 -25.17
CA LYS A 100 10.58 10.61 -26.25
C LYS A 100 10.72 11.98 -26.93
N LYS A 101 9.62 12.72 -27.11
CA LYS A 101 9.63 14.07 -27.70
C LYS A 101 10.13 15.13 -26.71
N HIS A 102 9.92 14.92 -25.42
CA HIS A 102 10.24 15.88 -24.36
C HIS A 102 11.20 15.26 -23.32
N PRO A 103 12.51 15.12 -23.64
CA PRO A 103 13.46 14.43 -22.78
C PRO A 103 13.68 15.11 -21.42
N LYS A 104 13.38 16.41 -21.30
CA LYS A 104 13.43 17.15 -20.02
C LYS A 104 12.50 16.57 -18.96
N ILE A 105 11.39 15.96 -19.37
CA ILE A 105 10.43 15.34 -18.45
C ILE A 105 10.96 13.99 -17.96
N ASN A 106 11.66 13.23 -18.82
CA ASN A 106 12.32 11.97 -18.45
C ASN A 106 13.71 12.21 -17.83
N SER A 107 13.79 13.07 -16.82
CA SER A 107 15.04 13.41 -16.14
C SER A 107 14.93 13.27 -14.63
N SER A 108 16.07 13.28 -13.95
CA SER A 108 16.14 13.16 -12.49
C SER A 108 17.14 14.14 -11.91
N TRP A 109 16.74 14.78 -10.81
CA TRP A 109 17.58 15.67 -10.05
C TRP A 109 18.51 14.86 -9.14
N MET A 110 19.84 14.98 -9.34
CA MET A 110 20.84 14.24 -8.56
C MET A 110 21.57 15.13 -7.54
N GLY A 111 21.02 16.32 -7.23
CA GLY A 111 21.68 17.31 -6.37
C GLY A 111 22.58 18.23 -7.19
N ASP A 112 23.72 17.70 -7.65
CA ASP A 112 24.76 18.49 -8.34
C ASP A 112 24.54 18.57 -9.86
N PHE A 113 23.77 17.64 -10.42
CA PHE A 113 23.51 17.57 -11.85
C PHE A 113 22.11 17.02 -12.15
N ILE A 114 21.64 17.28 -13.37
CA ILE A 114 20.41 16.71 -13.91
C ILE A 114 20.78 15.54 -14.81
N ARG A 115 20.25 14.35 -14.52
CA ARG A 115 20.39 13.17 -15.37
C ARG A 115 19.23 13.10 -16.35
N TYR A 116 19.51 13.04 -17.64
CA TYR A 116 18.53 12.73 -18.67
C TYR A 116 18.57 11.23 -18.96
N ASN A 117 17.41 10.57 -18.93
CA ASN A 117 17.33 9.13 -19.15
C ASN A 117 17.03 8.83 -20.62
N GLU A 118 17.87 8.03 -21.26
CA GLU A 118 17.69 7.62 -22.67
C GLU A 118 16.61 6.54 -22.83
N HIS A 119 16.51 5.65 -21.83
CA HIS A 119 15.49 4.61 -21.77
C HIS A 119 14.25 5.13 -21.05
N ILE A 120 13.08 4.72 -21.54
CA ILE A 120 11.78 5.11 -21.00
C ILE A 120 11.23 3.90 -20.25
N ASN A 121 11.21 3.99 -18.91
CA ASN A 121 10.63 3.00 -18.04
C ASN A 121 9.40 3.60 -17.36
N ILE A 122 8.22 2.97 -17.51
CA ILE A 122 6.97 3.48 -16.97
C ILE A 122 6.50 2.57 -15.83
N GLY A 123 6.41 3.12 -14.63
CA GLY A 123 5.80 2.46 -13.48
C GLY A 123 4.28 2.57 -13.54
N VAL A 124 3.57 1.45 -13.42
CA VAL A 124 2.09 1.43 -13.38
C VAL A 124 1.63 1.15 -11.96
N ALA A 125 0.94 2.08 -11.31
CA ALA A 125 0.47 1.84 -9.95
C ALA A 125 -0.71 0.85 -9.95
N VAL A 126 -0.55 -0.27 -9.25
CA VAL A 126 -1.56 -1.31 -9.08
C VAL A 126 -1.89 -1.45 -7.60
N ALA A 127 -3.16 -1.27 -7.25
CA ALA A 127 -3.63 -1.45 -5.88
C ALA A 127 -3.73 -2.94 -5.55
N VAL A 128 -3.32 -3.31 -4.33
CA VAL A 128 -3.46 -4.65 -3.75
C VAL A 128 -4.06 -4.52 -2.35
N ASP A 129 -4.66 -5.58 -1.82
CA ASP A 129 -5.42 -5.52 -0.55
C ASP A 129 -4.62 -4.93 0.62
N GLU A 130 -3.33 -5.24 0.67
CA GLU A 130 -2.45 -4.75 1.75
C GLU A 130 -1.71 -3.45 1.42
N GLY A 131 -1.82 -2.90 0.20
CA GLY A 131 -1.08 -1.69 -0.19
C GLY A 131 -1.02 -1.37 -1.69
N LEU A 132 0.15 -0.91 -2.13
CA LEU A 132 0.40 -0.43 -3.50
C LEU A 132 1.64 -1.12 -4.06
N LEU A 133 1.52 -1.69 -5.25
CA LEU A 133 2.62 -2.26 -6.01
C LEU A 133 2.79 -1.52 -7.34
N VAL A 134 4.03 -1.30 -7.76
CA VAL A 134 4.34 -0.58 -9.00
C VAL A 134 5.26 -1.45 -9.87
N PRO A 135 4.74 -2.22 -10.84
CA PRO A 135 5.56 -2.90 -11.82
C PRO A 135 6.07 -1.89 -12.85
N VAL A 136 7.24 -2.18 -13.42
CA VAL A 136 7.88 -1.33 -14.43
C VAL A 136 7.74 -1.96 -15.80
N VAL A 137 7.12 -1.23 -16.72
CA VAL A 137 7.10 -1.53 -18.16
C VAL A 137 8.38 -0.94 -18.76
N ARG A 138 9.16 -1.78 -19.46
CA ARG A 138 10.41 -1.41 -20.13
C ARG A 138 10.25 -1.43 -21.64
#